data_AF-A0A7S1RZC1-F1
#
_entry.id   AF-A0A7S1RZC1-F1
#
_cell.length_a   1.000
_cell.length_b   1.000
_cell.length_c   1.000
_cell.angle_alpha   90.00
_cell.angle_beta   90.00
_cell.angle_gamma   90.00
#
_symmetry.space_group_name_H-M   'P 1'
#
loop_
_entity.id
_entity.type
_entity.pdbx_description
1 polymer ?
#
loop_
_entity_poly.entity_id
_entity_poly.type
_entity_poly.pdbx_seq_one_letter_code
_entity_poly.pdbx_strand_id
1 'polypeptide(L)'
;RAGSRWGSIACWSPLAGTPADERGSLLQRHALMHVLVHLGLDVLSFDFDTFLFRNPSRRVEEAAEAAGADVLLAGHFDADCLNTGAIYVRASARSAEWYSKYLAWLHAHPYEDEQRGLNVLLNYTQQGISFRPSPMPQVRGGSLEDSNEFASSRGGWLGDWGRLHYFHFVAPGSMEALPRLAQAEADAAADRGPRTWQELKVVDIG
;
A
#
# COMPACT_ATOMS: atom_id res chain seq x y z
N ARG A 1 -6.17 -1.20 30.17
CA ARG A 1 -6.62 -0.64 28.87
C ARG A 1 -7.38 -1.74 28.14
N ALA A 2 -8.70 -1.61 28.03
CA ALA A 2 -9.54 -2.61 27.39
C ALA A 2 -9.30 -2.54 25.88
N GLY A 3 -8.61 -3.54 25.33
CA GLY A 3 -8.37 -3.66 23.89
C GLY A 3 -9.65 -4.14 23.20
N SER A 4 -10.30 -3.26 22.46
CA SER A 4 -11.34 -3.65 21.51
C SER A 4 -10.72 -4.59 20.48
N ARG A 5 -11.11 -5.87 20.51
CA ARG A 5 -10.83 -6.84 19.43
C ARG A 5 -11.72 -6.50 18.23
N TRP A 6 -11.38 -5.43 17.51
CA TRP A 6 -11.86 -5.29 16.15
C TRP A 6 -11.27 -6.45 15.36
N GLY A 7 -12.12 -7.23 14.69
CA GLY A 7 -11.64 -8.24 13.74
C GLY A 7 -10.76 -7.53 12.72
N SER A 8 -9.46 -7.83 12.70
CA SER A 8 -8.57 -7.29 11.70
C SER A 8 -9.01 -7.84 10.35
N ILE A 9 -9.54 -6.98 9.48
CA ILE A 9 -9.72 -7.34 8.07
C ILE A 9 -8.31 -7.61 7.54
N ALA A 10 -8.03 -8.88 7.25
CA ALA A 10 -6.74 -9.29 6.73
C ALA A 10 -6.50 -8.59 5.38
N CYS A 11 -5.24 -8.22 5.10
CA CYS A 11 -4.86 -7.76 3.77
C CYS A 11 -5.35 -8.77 2.72
N TRP A 12 -5.90 -8.24 1.64
CA TRP A 12 -6.21 -9.04 0.48
C TRP A 12 -4.92 -9.52 -0.19
N SER A 13 -4.95 -10.74 -0.74
CA SER A 13 -3.87 -11.26 -1.57
C SER A 13 -4.39 -11.43 -3.00
N PRO A 14 -3.82 -10.72 -3.99
CA PRO A 14 -4.18 -10.91 -5.41
C PRO A 14 -3.94 -12.33 -5.91
N LEU A 15 -3.09 -13.08 -5.22
CA LEU A 15 -2.66 -14.43 -5.61
C LEU A 15 -3.54 -15.53 -5.00
N ALA A 16 -4.58 -15.16 -4.24
CA ALA A 16 -5.50 -16.11 -3.64
C ALA A 16 -6.32 -16.83 -4.72
N GLY A 17 -5.90 -18.04 -5.09
CA GLY A 17 -6.55 -18.87 -6.11
C GLY A 17 -5.85 -18.90 -7.47
N THR A 18 -4.80 -18.09 -7.68
CA THR A 18 -4.02 -18.11 -8.92
C THR A 18 -3.00 -19.25 -8.90
N PRO A 19 -2.99 -20.14 -9.93
CA PRO A 19 -1.97 -21.18 -10.10
C PRO A 19 -0.56 -20.60 -10.03
N ALA A 20 0.39 -21.35 -9.46
CA ALA A 20 1.75 -20.85 -9.21
C ALA A 20 2.51 -20.46 -10.48
N ASP A 21 2.22 -21.14 -11.60
CA ASP A 21 2.78 -20.94 -12.93
C ASP A 21 2.18 -19.73 -13.68
N GLU A 22 1.02 -19.23 -13.25
CA GLU A 22 0.40 -18.01 -13.77
C GLU A 22 0.78 -16.75 -12.96
N ARG A 23 1.54 -16.91 -11.87
CA ARG A 23 2.02 -15.79 -11.07
C ARG A 23 3.13 -15.10 -11.86
N GLY A 24 2.78 -14.00 -12.52
CA GLY A 24 3.76 -13.10 -13.12
C GLY A 24 4.86 -12.72 -12.13
N SER A 25 6.01 -12.30 -12.65
CA SER A 25 7.14 -11.94 -11.79
C SER A 25 6.86 -10.62 -11.05
N LEU A 26 6.56 -10.71 -9.75
CA LEU A 26 6.45 -9.56 -8.84
C LEU A 26 7.71 -8.66 -8.91
N LEU A 27 8.86 -9.22 -9.26
CA LEU A 27 10.13 -8.51 -9.29
C LEU A 27 10.25 -7.53 -10.46
N GLN A 28 9.48 -7.70 -11.54
CA GLN A 28 9.65 -6.88 -12.74
C GLN A 28 9.37 -5.40 -12.47
N ARG A 29 8.27 -5.08 -11.76
CA ARG A 29 7.96 -3.68 -11.38
C ARG A 29 9.09 -3.09 -10.53
N HIS A 30 9.57 -3.87 -9.57
CA HIS A 30 10.57 -3.40 -8.61
C HIS A 30 11.96 -3.28 -9.22
N ALA A 31 12.30 -4.07 -10.24
CA ALA A 31 13.61 -3.98 -10.90
C ALA A 31 13.82 -2.61 -11.55
N LEU A 32 12.80 -2.07 -12.25
CA LEU A 32 12.92 -0.74 -12.85
C LEU A 32 12.99 0.35 -11.79
N MET A 33 12.12 0.29 -10.78
CA MET A 33 12.15 1.24 -9.66
C MET A 33 13.50 1.23 -8.96
N HIS A 34 14.07 0.05 -8.73
CA HIS A 34 15.38 -0.13 -8.10
C HIS A 34 16.47 0.58 -8.90
N VAL A 35 16.56 0.37 -10.20
CA VAL A 35 17.53 1.05 -11.06
C VAL A 35 17.38 2.57 -10.99
N LEU A 36 16.16 3.09 -11.11
CA LEU A 36 15.90 4.53 -11.12
C LEU A 36 16.26 5.20 -9.78
N VAL A 37 15.91 4.56 -8.64
CA VAL A 37 16.26 5.07 -7.31
C VAL A 37 17.78 5.10 -7.11
N HIS A 38 18.53 4.11 -7.63
CA HIS A 38 19.99 4.11 -7.61
C HIS A 38 20.62 5.20 -8.49
N LEU A 39 19.92 5.64 -9.53
CA LEU A 39 20.33 6.77 -10.38
C LEU A 39 20.00 8.15 -9.77
N GLY A 40 19.40 8.18 -8.58
CA GLY A 40 19.03 9.44 -7.93
C GLY A 40 17.71 10.03 -8.42
N LEU A 41 16.85 9.22 -9.06
CA LEU A 41 15.55 9.66 -9.56
C LEU A 41 14.44 9.23 -8.59
N ASP A 42 13.62 10.18 -8.15
CA ASP A 42 12.38 9.88 -7.45
C ASP A 42 11.46 9.09 -8.39
N VAL A 43 10.82 8.04 -7.87
CA VAL A 43 10.01 7.13 -8.69
C VAL A 43 8.59 7.09 -8.16
N LEU A 44 7.62 7.34 -9.04
CA LEU A 44 6.22 7.01 -8.83
C LEU A 44 5.82 5.90 -9.82
N SER A 45 5.50 4.73 -9.29
CA SER A 45 5.01 3.58 -10.05
C SER A 45 3.52 3.38 -9.79
N PHE A 46 2.80 2.93 -10.82
CA PHE A 46 1.41 2.53 -10.71
C PHE A 46 1.13 1.23 -11.45
N ASP A 47 0.10 0.49 -11.02
CA ASP A 47 -0.36 -0.73 -11.68
C ASP A 47 -1.04 -0.42 -13.03
N PHE A 48 -1.11 -1.39 -13.94
CA PHE A 48 -1.68 -1.19 -15.27
C PHE A 48 -3.22 -1.03 -15.27
N ASP A 49 -3.88 -1.50 -14.22
CA ASP A 49 -5.32 -1.34 -13.97
C ASP A 49 -5.61 -0.05 -13.16
N THR A 50 -4.79 0.97 -13.36
CA THR A 50 -4.97 2.31 -12.80
C THR A 50 -5.45 3.29 -13.87
N PHE A 51 -6.32 4.22 -13.47
CA PHE A 51 -6.63 5.42 -14.26
C PHE A 51 -6.17 6.70 -13.54
N LEU A 52 -5.50 7.58 -14.28
CA LEU A 52 -5.03 8.88 -13.79
C LEU A 52 -5.99 9.98 -14.25
N PHE A 53 -6.73 10.56 -13.32
CA PHE A 53 -7.64 11.69 -13.58
C PHE A 53 -6.89 13.01 -13.65
N ARG A 54 -5.74 13.11 -12.98
CA ARG A 54 -4.86 14.28 -12.94
C ARG A 54 -3.43 13.81 -12.85
N ASN A 55 -2.48 14.69 -13.20
CA ASN A 55 -1.08 14.44 -12.91
C ASN A 55 -0.88 14.34 -11.38
N PRO A 56 -0.46 13.18 -10.83
CA PRO A 56 -0.32 13.00 -9.39
C PRO A 56 1.03 13.48 -8.85
N SER A 57 2.05 13.75 -9.69
CA SER A 57 3.44 13.94 -9.26
C SER A 57 3.59 14.99 -8.17
N ARG A 58 3.11 16.22 -8.41
CA ARG A 58 3.19 17.32 -7.44
C ARG A 58 2.49 16.98 -6.12
N ARG A 59 1.33 16.33 -6.19
CA ARG A 59 0.55 15.98 -5.00
C ARG A 59 1.26 14.94 -4.14
N VAL A 60 1.92 13.96 -4.78
CA VAL A 60 2.75 12.94 -4.12
C VAL A 60 3.98 13.57 -3.50
N GLU A 61 4.66 14.47 -4.20
CA GLU A 61 5.83 15.21 -3.68
C GLU A 61 5.44 16.02 -2.44
N GLU A 62 4.35 16.79 -2.50
CA GLU A 62 3.81 17.56 -1.36
C GLU A 62 3.45 16.64 -0.17
N ALA A 63 2.87 15.47 -0.43
CA ALA A 63 2.59 14.47 0.62
C ALA A 63 3.88 13.95 1.27
N ALA A 64 4.89 13.64 0.45
CA ALA A 64 6.15 13.09 0.92
C ALA A 64 6.96 14.12 1.70
N GLU A 65 6.88 15.38 1.32
CA GLU A 65 7.52 16.49 2.02
C GLU A 65 6.84 16.75 3.36
N ALA A 66 5.51 16.87 3.38
CA ALA A 66 4.72 17.08 4.59
C ALA A 66 4.89 15.96 5.63
N ALA A 67 4.95 14.70 5.18
CA ALA A 67 5.15 13.55 6.06
C ALA A 67 6.63 13.28 6.38
N GLY A 68 7.57 13.94 5.71
CA GLY A 68 8.99 13.57 5.76
C GLY A 68 9.23 12.11 5.33
N ALA A 69 8.42 11.60 4.42
CA ALA A 69 8.42 10.20 3.99
C ALA A 69 9.45 9.95 2.88
N ASP A 70 10.11 8.79 2.94
CA ASP A 70 10.97 8.25 1.89
C ASP A 70 10.17 7.33 0.95
N VAL A 71 9.11 6.68 1.46
CA VAL A 71 8.27 5.75 0.71
C VAL A 71 6.80 6.06 1.00
N LEU A 72 5.99 6.24 -0.05
CA LEU A 72 4.54 6.41 0.08
C LEU A 72 3.82 5.37 -0.76
N LEU A 73 2.70 4.86 -0.24
CA LEU A 73 1.79 4.00 -0.98
C LEU A 73 0.36 4.52 -0.85
N ALA A 74 -0.55 4.10 -1.73
CA ALA A 74 -1.98 4.33 -1.48
C ALA A 74 -2.44 3.57 -0.22
N GLY A 75 -3.44 4.09 0.48
CA GLY A 75 -4.12 3.35 1.55
C GLY A 75 -5.22 2.45 1.00
N HIS A 76 -5.70 1.51 1.82
CA HIS A 76 -6.97 0.85 1.59
C HIS A 76 -8.07 1.52 2.42
N PHE A 77 -9.07 2.11 1.75
CA PHE A 77 -10.12 2.85 2.45
C PHE A 77 -10.93 1.99 3.45
N ASP A 78 -11.09 0.69 3.16
CA ASP A 78 -11.80 -0.29 3.97
C ASP A 78 -10.94 -1.04 5.00
N ALA A 79 -9.61 -0.94 4.94
CA ALA A 79 -8.69 -1.77 5.73
C ALA A 79 -7.48 -1.00 6.26
N ASP A 80 -6.95 -1.41 7.42
CA ASP A 80 -5.72 -0.81 7.97
C ASP A 80 -4.48 -1.41 7.28
N CYS A 81 -4.31 -1.13 5.99
CA CYS A 81 -3.16 -1.55 5.21
C CYS A 81 -2.89 -0.65 4.00
N LEU A 82 -1.66 -0.73 3.49
CA LEU A 82 -1.23 -0.09 2.25
C LEU A 82 -1.72 -0.89 1.04
N ASN A 83 -1.95 -0.19 -0.06
CA ASN A 83 -2.25 -0.68 -1.40
C ASN A 83 -1.03 -0.46 -2.30
N THR A 84 -0.52 -1.51 -2.95
CA THR A 84 0.67 -1.41 -3.82
C THR A 84 0.37 -0.91 -5.23
N GLY A 85 -0.89 -0.56 -5.53
CA GLY A 85 -1.29 0.00 -6.81
C GLY A 85 -0.58 1.31 -7.15
N ALA A 86 -0.19 2.08 -6.14
CA ALA A 86 0.68 3.25 -6.29
C ALA A 86 1.82 3.14 -5.29
N ILE A 87 3.06 3.28 -5.76
CA ILE A 87 4.26 3.29 -4.91
C ILE A 87 5.14 4.46 -5.32
N TYR A 88 5.41 5.35 -4.38
CA TYR A 88 6.40 6.40 -4.49
C TYR A 88 7.63 6.07 -3.66
N VAL A 89 8.83 6.31 -4.21
CA VAL A 89 10.10 6.19 -3.52
C VAL A 89 10.93 7.44 -3.81
N ARG A 90 11.25 8.19 -2.75
CA ARG A 90 12.22 9.29 -2.80
C ARG A 90 13.62 8.74 -2.94
N ALA A 91 14.37 9.21 -3.92
CA ALA A 91 15.75 8.85 -4.13
C ALA A 91 16.66 9.44 -3.06
N SER A 92 17.41 8.55 -2.43
CA SER A 92 18.52 8.87 -1.54
C SER A 92 19.40 7.63 -1.45
N ALA A 93 20.66 7.76 -1.00
CA ALA A 93 21.51 6.59 -0.76
C ALA A 93 20.85 5.59 0.21
N ARG A 94 20.13 6.11 1.21
CA ARG A 94 19.38 5.32 2.20
C ARG A 94 18.22 4.57 1.57
N SER A 95 17.39 5.24 0.78
CA SER A 95 16.28 4.62 0.05
C SER A 95 16.77 3.58 -0.95
N ALA A 96 17.87 3.85 -1.65
CA ALA A 96 18.49 2.94 -2.61
C ALA A 96 19.00 1.65 -1.94
N GLU A 97 19.69 1.76 -0.80
CA GLU A 97 20.13 0.59 -0.04
C GLU A 97 18.94 -0.18 0.54
N TRP A 98 17.94 0.51 1.11
CA TRP A 98 16.72 -0.11 1.62
C TRP A 98 16.00 -0.89 0.52
N TYR A 99 15.82 -0.28 -0.66
CA TYR A 99 15.11 -0.89 -1.78
C TYR A 99 15.88 -2.09 -2.35
N SER A 100 17.22 -2.05 -2.39
CA SER A 100 18.05 -3.23 -2.72
C SER A 100 17.77 -4.40 -1.78
N LYS A 101 17.74 -4.14 -0.47
CA LYS A 101 17.49 -5.18 0.54
C LYS A 101 16.05 -5.70 0.47
N TYR A 102 15.08 -4.82 0.23
CA TYR A 102 13.68 -5.19 0.02
C TYR A 102 13.54 -6.11 -1.20
N LEU A 103 14.14 -5.74 -2.33
CA LEU A 103 14.07 -6.53 -3.55
C LEU A 103 14.74 -7.90 -3.40
N ALA A 104 15.90 -7.96 -2.72
CA ALA A 104 16.58 -9.21 -2.41
C ALA A 104 15.72 -10.11 -1.51
N TRP A 105 15.06 -9.52 -0.51
CA TRP A 105 14.11 -10.24 0.36
C TRP A 105 12.90 -10.76 -0.42
N LEU A 106 12.29 -9.94 -1.26
CA LEU A 106 11.13 -10.32 -2.08
C LEU A 106 11.49 -11.44 -3.07
N HIS A 107 12.69 -11.40 -3.66
CA HIS A 107 13.21 -12.47 -4.51
C HIS A 107 13.40 -13.78 -3.74
N ALA A 108 13.91 -13.73 -2.52
CA ALA A 108 14.11 -14.92 -1.69
C ALA A 108 12.79 -15.48 -1.11
N HIS A 109 11.78 -14.63 -0.95
CA HIS A 109 10.51 -14.97 -0.32
C HIS A 109 9.30 -14.54 -1.16
N PRO A 110 9.16 -15.02 -2.41
CA PRO A 110 8.09 -14.57 -3.32
C PRO A 110 6.68 -14.92 -2.82
N TYR A 111 6.57 -15.83 -1.85
CA TYR A 111 5.32 -16.23 -1.22
C TYR A 111 4.83 -15.24 -0.14
N GLU A 112 5.66 -14.26 0.24
CA GLU A 112 5.34 -13.34 1.35
C GLU A 112 4.33 -12.24 1.00
N ASP A 113 3.86 -12.16 -0.25
CA ASP A 113 2.99 -11.10 -0.79
C ASP A 113 3.64 -9.71 -0.68
N GLU A 114 3.83 -9.01 -1.81
CA GLU A 114 4.55 -7.72 -1.82
C GLU A 114 3.91 -6.68 -0.89
N GLN A 115 2.57 -6.66 -0.83
CA GLN A 115 1.81 -5.70 -0.05
C GLN A 115 1.98 -5.99 1.44
N ARG A 116 1.93 -7.26 1.85
CA ARG A 116 2.19 -7.64 3.24
C ARG A 116 3.63 -7.32 3.63
N GLY A 117 4.60 -7.63 2.77
CA GLY A 117 6.00 -7.28 2.97
C GLY A 117 6.17 -5.77 3.22
N LEU A 118 5.64 -4.93 2.35
CA LEU A 118 5.75 -3.47 2.49
C LEU A 118 5.03 -2.93 3.74
N ASN A 119 3.85 -3.45 4.07
CA ASN A 119 3.13 -3.09 5.30
C ASN A 119 3.97 -3.32 6.56
N VAL A 120 4.72 -4.42 6.63
CA VAL A 120 5.55 -4.77 7.79
C VAL A 120 6.89 -4.04 7.76
N LEU A 121 7.55 -3.99 6.61
CA LEU A 121 8.89 -3.40 6.47
C LEU A 121 8.90 -1.87 6.56
N LEU A 122 7.74 -1.23 6.32
CA LEU A 122 7.51 0.19 6.57
C LEU A 122 6.87 0.46 7.94
N ASN A 123 6.67 -0.59 8.76
CA ASN A 123 6.01 -0.51 10.06
C ASN A 123 4.62 0.17 10.01
N TYR A 124 3.90 0.02 8.89
CA TYR A 124 2.60 0.67 8.70
C TYR A 124 1.49 -0.01 9.52
N THR A 125 1.57 -1.34 9.64
CA THR A 125 0.61 -2.16 10.39
C THR A 125 1.33 -3.04 11.40
N GLN A 126 0.57 -3.66 12.30
CA GLN A 126 1.09 -4.67 13.24
C GLN A 126 1.09 -6.09 12.66
N GLN A 127 1.06 -6.24 11.33
CA GLN A 127 1.13 -7.55 10.68
C GLN A 127 2.50 -8.21 10.88
N GLY A 128 2.53 -9.53 10.76
CA GLY A 128 3.77 -10.32 10.76
C GLY A 128 4.13 -10.79 9.35
N ILE A 129 5.41 -11.02 9.12
CA ILE A 129 5.96 -11.80 8.01
C ILE A 129 6.60 -13.08 8.58
N SER A 130 6.63 -14.16 7.79
CA SER A 130 7.22 -15.43 8.23
C SER A 130 8.75 -15.37 8.19
N PHE A 131 9.30 -14.66 7.20
CA PHE A 131 10.73 -14.49 7.03
C PHE A 131 11.13 -13.04 7.28
N ARG A 132 11.79 -12.75 8.41
CA ARG A 132 12.30 -11.40 8.69
C ARG A 132 13.57 -11.13 7.87
N PRO A 133 13.71 -9.97 7.22
CA PRO A 133 14.93 -9.63 6.51
C PRO A 133 16.10 -9.39 7.47
N SER A 134 17.31 -9.42 6.91
CA SER A 134 18.49 -8.82 7.56
C SER A 134 18.23 -7.35 7.89
N PRO A 135 18.95 -6.75 8.87
CA PRO A 135 18.80 -5.34 9.19
C PRO A 135 18.83 -4.42 7.95
N MET A 136 17.78 -3.61 7.82
CA MET A 136 17.59 -2.68 6.71
C MET A 136 17.84 -1.24 7.19
N PRO A 137 18.26 -0.33 6.30
CA PRO A 137 18.27 1.10 6.59
C PRO A 137 16.89 1.56 7.05
N GLN A 138 16.84 2.52 7.97
CA GLN A 138 15.55 3.08 8.39
C GLN A 138 15.05 4.06 7.35
N VAL A 139 13.91 3.79 6.74
CA VAL A 139 13.21 4.69 5.81
C VAL A 139 11.86 5.06 6.38
N ARG A 140 11.37 6.27 6.13
CA ARG A 140 10.05 6.70 6.61
C ARG A 140 8.97 6.30 5.62
N GLY A 141 8.07 5.42 6.04
CA GLY A 141 6.86 5.06 5.28
C GLY A 141 5.70 6.02 5.56
N GLY A 142 4.78 6.13 4.60
CA GLY A 142 3.50 6.82 4.78
C GLY A 142 2.45 6.35 3.78
N SER A 143 1.22 6.84 3.97
CA SER A 143 0.09 6.55 3.08
C SER A 143 -0.39 7.82 2.38
N LEU A 144 -0.73 7.69 1.11
CA LEU A 144 -1.51 8.65 0.36
C LEU A 144 -2.98 8.56 0.79
N GLU A 145 -3.71 9.66 0.61
CA GLU A 145 -5.11 9.78 0.99
C GLU A 145 -5.99 8.94 0.05
N ASP A 146 -6.72 7.98 0.60
CA ASP A 146 -7.40 6.92 -0.14
C ASP A 146 -8.92 7.12 -0.29
N SER A 147 -9.50 8.12 0.37
CA SER A 147 -10.95 8.35 0.31
C SER A 147 -11.38 9.17 -0.91
N ASN A 148 -10.51 10.07 -1.40
CA ASN A 148 -10.82 10.95 -2.53
C ASN A 148 -9.68 11.21 -3.51
N GLU A 149 -8.41 11.11 -3.12
CA GLU A 149 -7.27 11.49 -3.97
C GLU A 149 -6.65 10.30 -4.70
N PHE A 150 -6.31 9.24 -3.97
CA PHE A 150 -5.73 8.00 -4.46
C PHE A 150 -6.66 6.82 -4.14
N ALA A 151 -7.86 6.87 -4.70
CA ALA A 151 -8.92 5.93 -4.40
C ALA A 151 -8.74 4.59 -5.12
N SER A 152 -9.48 3.57 -4.67
CA SER A 152 -9.56 2.28 -5.34
C SER A 152 -11.01 1.79 -5.44
N SER A 153 -11.27 0.86 -6.36
CA SER A 153 -12.56 0.17 -6.47
C SER A 153 -12.91 -0.62 -5.19
N ARG A 154 -11.91 -0.93 -4.35
CA ARG A 154 -12.08 -1.61 -3.08
C ARG A 154 -12.20 -0.63 -1.92
N GLY A 155 -13.18 -0.86 -1.05
CA GLY A 155 -13.61 0.06 -0.01
C GLY A 155 -14.42 1.25 -0.53
N GLY A 156 -14.21 1.62 -1.79
CA GLY A 156 -14.99 2.63 -2.49
C GLY A 156 -14.31 3.99 -2.49
N TRP A 157 -15.09 5.00 -2.83
CA TRP A 157 -14.64 6.36 -3.05
C TRP A 157 -15.75 7.32 -2.62
N LEU A 158 -15.42 8.39 -1.91
CA LEU A 158 -16.41 9.31 -1.34
C LEU A 158 -17.06 10.25 -2.39
N GLY A 159 -16.60 10.23 -3.64
CA GLY A 159 -17.31 10.86 -4.76
C GLY A 159 -16.89 12.29 -5.09
N ASP A 160 -15.79 12.83 -4.53
CA ASP A 160 -15.30 14.16 -4.90
C ASP A 160 -14.38 14.11 -6.14
N TRP A 161 -14.99 14.24 -7.32
CA TRP A 161 -14.26 14.32 -8.59
C TRP A 161 -13.24 15.48 -8.63
N GLY A 162 -13.48 16.53 -7.83
CA GLY A 162 -12.63 17.68 -7.68
C GLY A 162 -11.30 17.38 -7.01
N ARG A 163 -11.17 16.22 -6.36
CA ARG A 163 -9.96 15.80 -5.63
C ARG A 163 -9.33 14.52 -6.18
N LEU A 164 -10.00 13.79 -7.06
CA LEU A 164 -9.49 12.53 -7.60
C LEU A 164 -8.27 12.75 -8.52
N HIS A 165 -7.13 12.16 -8.14
CA HIS A 165 -5.90 12.13 -8.95
C HIS A 165 -5.72 10.76 -9.60
N TYR A 166 -5.98 9.71 -8.84
CA TYR A 166 -5.65 8.32 -9.16
C TYR A 166 -6.81 7.42 -8.75
N PHE A 167 -7.15 6.44 -9.59
CA PHE A 167 -8.12 5.41 -9.26
C PHE A 167 -7.62 4.03 -9.66
N HIS A 168 -7.53 3.11 -8.69
CA HIS A 168 -7.08 1.73 -8.90
C HIS A 168 -8.27 0.77 -9.05
N PHE A 169 -8.35 0.07 -10.18
CA PHE A 169 -9.34 -0.98 -10.41
C PHE A 169 -8.86 -2.32 -9.86
N VAL A 170 -8.91 -2.48 -8.54
CA VAL A 170 -8.60 -3.75 -7.89
C VAL A 170 -9.57 -4.82 -8.38
N ALA A 171 -9.03 -5.95 -8.83
CA ALA A 171 -9.83 -7.11 -9.22
C ALA A 171 -10.81 -7.46 -8.10
N PRO A 172 -12.10 -7.71 -8.41
CA PRO A 172 -13.01 -8.22 -7.40
C PRO A 172 -12.39 -9.52 -6.87
N GLY A 173 -12.16 -9.59 -5.56
CA GLY A 173 -12.00 -10.90 -4.92
C GLY A 173 -13.14 -11.79 -5.42
N SER A 174 -12.86 -13.08 -5.70
CA SER A 174 -13.77 -14.01 -6.38
C SER A 174 -15.24 -13.62 -6.20
N MET A 175 -16.04 -13.47 -7.27
CA MET A 175 -17.40 -12.91 -7.15
C MET A 175 -18.30 -13.63 -6.12
N GLU A 176 -17.96 -14.86 -5.70
CA GLU A 176 -18.56 -15.57 -4.56
C GLU A 176 -18.34 -14.89 -3.19
N ALA A 177 -17.30 -14.07 -3.03
CA ALA A 177 -16.96 -13.34 -1.83
C ALA A 177 -17.69 -11.98 -1.72
N LEU A 178 -18.20 -11.42 -2.83
CA LEU A 178 -18.89 -10.12 -2.82
C LEU A 178 -20.08 -10.07 -1.85
N PRO A 179 -20.98 -11.08 -1.78
CA PRO A 179 -22.07 -11.08 -0.80
C PRO A 179 -21.58 -11.18 0.65
N ARG A 180 -20.48 -11.91 0.88
CA ARG A 180 -19.90 -12.07 2.23
C ARG A 180 -19.19 -10.80 2.70
N LEU A 181 -18.51 -10.11 1.79
CA LEU A 181 -17.87 -8.82 2.06
C LEU A 181 -18.91 -7.74 2.33
N ALA A 182 -19.96 -7.65 1.51
CA ALA A 182 -21.05 -6.70 1.72
C ALA A 182 -21.73 -6.89 3.09
N GLN A 183 -21.94 -8.14 3.51
CA GLN A 183 -22.49 -8.43 4.84
C GLN A 183 -21.51 -8.03 5.96
N ALA A 184 -20.22 -8.39 5.83
CA ALA A 184 -19.21 -8.03 6.82
C ALA A 184 -18.99 -6.51 6.94
N GLU A 185 -19.08 -5.78 5.84
CA GLU A 185 -19.03 -4.31 5.82
C GLU A 185 -20.26 -3.70 6.51
N ALA A 186 -21.46 -4.23 6.25
CA ALA A 186 -22.67 -3.79 6.93
C ALA A 186 -22.59 -4.02 8.45
N ASP A 187 -22.09 -5.19 8.86
CA ASP A 187 -21.89 -5.53 10.27
C ASP A 187 -20.81 -4.64 10.92
N ALA A 188 -19.71 -4.36 10.22
CA ALA A 188 -18.64 -3.51 10.72
C ALA A 188 -19.03 -2.02 10.75
N ALA A 189 -19.83 -1.55 9.81
CA ALA A 189 -20.35 -0.18 9.77
C ALA A 189 -21.35 0.08 10.92
N ALA A 190 -22.11 -0.94 11.32
CA ALA A 190 -23.00 -0.86 12.47
C ALA A 190 -22.23 -0.69 13.81
N ASP A 191 -21.03 -1.26 13.92
CA ASP A 191 -20.17 -1.15 15.11
C ASP A 191 -19.30 0.12 15.12
N ARG A 192 -18.95 0.67 13.95
CA ARG A 192 -18.10 1.87 13.82
C ARG A 192 -18.95 3.13 14.03
N GLY A 193 -19.04 3.60 15.28
CA GLY A 193 -19.49 4.96 15.57
C GLY A 193 -18.73 6.04 14.74
N PRO A 194 -19.21 7.29 14.70
CA PRO A 194 -18.68 8.34 13.83
C PRO A 194 -17.17 8.54 14.03
N ARG A 195 -16.37 8.33 12.98
CA ARG A 195 -14.93 8.58 13.01
C ARG A 195 -14.66 10.08 13.01
N THR A 196 -13.96 10.57 14.03
CA THR A 196 -13.27 11.86 13.97
C THR A 196 -11.92 11.63 13.29
N TRP A 197 -11.71 12.24 12.12
CA TRP A 197 -10.52 12.10 11.29
C TRP A 197 -9.26 12.57 12.03
N GLN A 198 -8.29 11.66 12.23
CA GLN A 198 -6.96 12.01 12.73
C GLN A 198 -5.95 11.93 11.58
N GLU A 199 -5.25 13.05 11.42
CA GLU A 199 -3.85 13.26 11.02
C GLU A 199 -3.11 12.13 10.30
N LEU A 200 -2.39 12.50 9.22
CA LEU A 200 -1.32 11.72 8.59
C LEU A 200 -0.56 10.92 9.67
N LYS A 201 -0.70 9.58 9.64
CA LYS A 201 0.13 8.70 10.47
C LYS A 201 1.55 8.72 9.91
N VAL A 202 2.35 9.68 10.36
CA VAL A 202 3.81 9.59 10.24
C VAL A 202 4.27 8.56 11.26
N VAL A 203 4.70 7.39 10.81
CA VAL A 203 5.27 6.38 11.69
C VAL A 203 6.76 6.63 11.80
N ASP A 204 7.20 7.20 12.93
CA ASP A 204 8.62 7.34 13.23
C ASP A 204 9.16 5.97 13.65
N ILE A 205 10.14 5.46 12.90
CA ILE A 205 10.74 4.14 13.12
C ILE A 205 11.97 4.34 14.01
N GLY A 206 11.76 4.20 15.32
CA GLY A 206 12.80 4.24 16.36
C GLY A 206 13.36 2.86 16.68
#